data_AF-A0A0T9TA41-F1
#
_entry.id   AF-A0A0T9TA41-F1
#
_cell.length_a   1.000
_cell.length_b   1.000
_cell.length_c   1.000
_cell.angle_alpha   90.00
_cell.angle_beta   90.00
_cell.angle_gamma   90.00
#
_symmetry.space_group_name_H-M   'P 1'
#
loop_
_entity.id
_entity.type
_entity.pdbx_description
1 polymer ?
#
loop_
_entity_poly.entity_id
_entity_poly.type
_entity_poly.pdbx_seq_one_letter_code
_entity_poly.pdbx_strand_id
1 'polypeptide(L)'
;MRIYKAPVITRIAPQQTQPPAVVNRGQFINHCVKISNSKGNTPFNIREKSPQLTQKSESSGLRLLDKKQLAPPVKAYIYAPFFSKDTVLHAIELNVSRVLQGKEPYPILSANPEKLIKTGLKNYTDENKKTLANGAEYQRRFSEVLNKVSIEDAFKSSPLKLKRLGEYLALKNTPIISLDKANPTLLEKIYIVGHGRAGSNLIYSGEHGPDSFKSTDMLANEIKGLISQVPGHKIDVRMMQCHSADRETVSKMDSAVLNQAAMSLNGIKPLAQYMSDSLHKNGIDTTTYGYPGMGVSRSHRHLHHVRALKSEFVTHKDKSLLYRASEFRRAFTSETKQTSPIKLENPKTSVAGSYTAAKISPVDVESTDL
;
A
#
# COMPACT_ATOMS: atom_id res chain seq x y z
N MET A 1 13.29 -22.26 -16.06
CA MET A 1 12.16 -22.51 -15.13
C MET A 1 12.75 -22.98 -13.79
N ARG A 2 12.80 -22.11 -12.76
CA ARG A 2 13.33 -22.49 -11.44
C ARG A 2 12.19 -23.08 -10.60
N ILE A 3 12.26 -24.37 -10.32
CA ILE A 3 11.31 -25.08 -9.44
C ILE A 3 11.73 -24.77 -8.00
N TYR A 4 10.91 -23.99 -7.29
CA TYR A 4 11.07 -23.82 -5.84
C TYR A 4 10.47 -25.03 -5.14
N LYS A 5 11.31 -25.87 -4.52
CA LYS A 5 10.84 -26.88 -3.55
C LYS A 5 10.37 -26.15 -2.29
N ALA A 6 9.15 -26.45 -1.84
CA ALA A 6 8.64 -25.93 -0.58
C ALA A 6 9.51 -26.44 0.59
N PRO A 7 9.81 -25.61 1.60
CA PRO A 7 10.55 -26.06 2.78
C PRO A 7 9.71 -27.06 3.58
N VAL A 8 10.37 -28.11 4.06
CA VAL A 8 9.81 -29.08 5.00
C VAL A 8 9.56 -28.38 6.33
N ILE A 9 8.29 -28.33 6.76
CA ILE A 9 7.91 -27.79 8.06
C ILE A 9 8.15 -28.88 9.11
N THR A 10 9.29 -28.84 9.77
CA THR A 10 9.54 -29.65 10.96
C THR A 10 8.76 -29.05 12.13
N ARG A 11 7.88 -29.83 12.77
CA ARG A 11 7.18 -29.40 13.99
C ARG A 11 8.21 -29.18 15.11
N ILE A 12 8.43 -27.91 15.47
CA ILE A 12 9.15 -27.55 16.69
C ILE A 12 8.16 -27.69 17.84
N ALA A 13 8.53 -28.46 18.87
CA ALA A 13 7.74 -28.59 20.10
C ALA A 13 7.58 -27.20 20.77
N PRO A 14 6.43 -26.92 21.41
CA PRO A 14 6.17 -25.60 21.96
C PRO A 14 7.18 -25.25 23.07
N GLN A 15 8.06 -24.30 22.78
CA GLN A 15 8.80 -23.59 23.83
C GLN A 15 7.83 -22.69 24.57
N GLN A 16 7.89 -22.74 25.91
CA GLN A 16 7.17 -21.83 26.79
C GLN A 16 7.66 -20.39 26.58
N THR A 17 7.01 -19.66 25.69
CA THR A 17 7.17 -18.21 25.59
C THR A 17 6.20 -17.53 26.55
N GLN A 18 6.70 -16.54 27.30
CA GLN A 18 5.88 -15.63 28.10
C GLN A 18 4.67 -15.12 27.29
N PRO A 19 3.51 -14.92 27.95
CA PRO A 19 2.33 -14.42 27.25
C PRO A 19 2.66 -13.06 26.62
N PRO A 20 2.42 -12.86 25.32
CA PRO A 20 2.58 -11.56 24.72
C PRO A 20 1.64 -10.58 25.43
N ALA A 21 2.15 -9.36 25.67
CA ALA A 21 1.33 -8.26 26.15
C ALA A 21 0.05 -8.18 25.29
N VAL A 22 -1.09 -8.07 25.96
CA VAL A 22 -2.43 -8.02 25.36
C VAL A 22 -2.51 -6.81 24.43
N VAL A 23 -2.12 -6.98 23.18
CA VAL A 23 -2.51 -6.08 22.09
C VAL A 23 -3.97 -6.39 21.81
N ASN A 24 -4.83 -5.36 21.80
CA ASN A 24 -6.25 -5.42 21.46
C ASN A 24 -6.51 -6.11 20.10
N ARG A 25 -6.40 -7.43 20.05
CA ARG A 25 -6.81 -8.29 18.93
C ARG A 25 -8.33 -8.38 19.00
N GLY A 26 -9.01 -7.47 18.29
CA GLY A 26 -10.47 -7.51 18.21
C GLY A 26 -11.20 -6.21 17.88
N GLN A 27 -10.52 -5.09 17.62
CA GLN A 27 -11.20 -3.80 17.41
C GLN A 27 -12.20 -3.77 16.22
N PHE A 28 -12.16 -4.73 15.29
CA PHE A 28 -12.93 -4.68 14.05
C PHE A 28 -14.17 -5.58 13.99
N ILE A 29 -14.26 -6.63 14.81
CA ILE A 29 -15.35 -7.62 14.66
C ILE A 29 -16.73 -7.01 15.00
N ASN A 30 -16.76 -6.00 15.88
CA ASN A 30 -18.02 -5.39 16.31
C ASN A 30 -18.60 -4.33 15.34
N HIS A 31 -17.86 -3.93 14.30
CA HIS A 31 -18.33 -2.96 13.30
C HIS A 31 -18.65 -3.58 11.94
N CYS A 32 -17.99 -4.68 11.55
CA CYS A 32 -18.14 -5.19 10.19
C CYS A 32 -19.36 -6.09 10.00
N VAL A 33 -19.81 -6.83 11.02
CA VAL A 33 -21.00 -7.69 10.88
C VAL A 33 -21.69 -7.86 12.24
N LYS A 34 -22.77 -7.11 12.50
CA LYS A 34 -23.81 -7.61 13.41
C LYS A 34 -24.45 -8.80 12.72
N ILE A 35 -23.91 -10.00 12.92
CA ILE A 35 -24.64 -11.23 12.64
C ILE A 35 -25.69 -11.31 13.74
N SER A 36 -26.88 -10.74 13.49
CA SER A 36 -28.05 -11.06 14.29
C SER A 36 -28.32 -12.55 14.11
N ASN A 37 -28.00 -13.34 15.13
CA ASN A 37 -28.56 -14.68 15.28
C ASN A 37 -30.07 -14.53 15.54
N SER A 38 -30.85 -14.32 14.49
CA SER A 38 -32.30 -14.40 14.55
C SER A 38 -32.70 -15.88 14.59
N LYS A 39 -32.85 -16.34 15.84
CA LYS A 39 -33.76 -17.38 16.36
C LYS A 39 -34.49 -18.25 15.32
N GLY A 40 -34.15 -19.53 15.29
CA GLY A 40 -35.10 -20.63 15.11
C GLY A 40 -35.52 -21.16 16.50
N ASN A 41 -36.80 -21.45 16.64
CA ASN A 41 -37.53 -21.75 17.87
C ASN A 41 -37.04 -22.96 18.68
N THR A 42 -37.03 -22.84 20.01
CA THR A 42 -37.93 -23.60 20.92
C THR A 42 -37.78 -23.11 22.37
N PRO A 43 -38.86 -23.07 23.17
CA PRO A 43 -38.84 -22.56 24.53
C PRO A 43 -38.55 -23.69 25.52
N PHE A 44 -37.49 -23.56 26.30
CA PHE A 44 -37.38 -24.27 27.57
C PHE A 44 -37.37 -23.25 28.71
N ASN A 45 -38.48 -23.25 29.44
CA ASN A 45 -38.61 -22.65 30.75
C ASN A 45 -37.67 -23.37 31.71
N ILE A 46 -36.66 -22.67 32.22
CA ILE A 46 -36.14 -22.96 33.56
C ILE A 46 -36.01 -21.64 34.30
N ARG A 47 -36.81 -21.58 35.36
CA ARG A 47 -36.91 -20.52 36.36
C ARG A 47 -35.86 -20.83 37.41
N GLU A 48 -34.75 -20.11 37.43
CA GLU A 48 -33.85 -20.10 38.59
C GLU A 48 -33.45 -18.68 38.97
N LYS A 49 -33.74 -18.36 40.23
CA LYS A 49 -33.33 -17.16 40.95
C LYS A 49 -31.82 -17.19 41.14
N SER A 50 -31.16 -16.05 41.03
CA SER A 50 -29.95 -15.78 41.81
C SER A 50 -29.68 -14.29 41.99
N PRO A 51 -28.99 -13.93 43.09
CA PRO A 51 -29.12 -12.64 43.76
C PRO A 51 -28.11 -11.61 43.25
N GLN A 52 -28.44 -10.34 43.49
CA GLN A 52 -27.49 -9.24 43.47
C GLN A 52 -26.33 -9.54 44.43
N LEU A 53 -25.10 -9.46 43.93
CA LEU A 53 -23.92 -9.40 44.77
C LEU A 53 -23.02 -8.24 44.34
N THR A 54 -22.59 -7.56 45.39
CA THR A 54 -22.07 -6.23 45.52
C THR A 54 -20.66 -6.08 44.96
N GLN A 55 -20.38 -4.84 44.55
CA GLN A 55 -19.07 -4.31 44.22
C GLN A 55 -18.05 -4.58 45.34
N LYS A 56 -16.86 -5.02 44.96
CA LYS A 56 -15.63 -4.75 45.71
C LYS A 56 -14.59 -4.17 44.76
N SER A 57 -14.26 -2.92 45.04
CA SER A 57 -13.13 -2.18 44.50
C SER A 57 -11.83 -2.76 45.05
N GLU A 58 -10.96 -3.24 44.18
CA GLU A 58 -9.54 -3.39 44.49
C GLU A 58 -8.75 -2.40 43.64
N SER A 59 -8.53 -1.23 44.24
CA SER A 59 -7.53 -0.25 43.83
C SER A 59 -6.14 -0.88 43.96
N SER A 60 -5.63 -1.38 42.85
CA SER A 60 -4.26 -1.90 42.75
C SER A 60 -3.43 -0.99 41.84
N GLY A 61 -2.68 -0.08 42.48
CA GLY A 61 -1.35 0.37 42.05
C GLY A 61 -1.25 1.08 40.71
N LEU A 62 -1.43 2.40 40.73
CA LEU A 62 -0.80 3.34 39.80
C LEU A 62 0.73 3.20 39.91
N ARG A 63 1.32 2.27 39.15
CA ARG A 63 2.73 2.34 38.76
C ARG A 63 2.80 3.14 37.46
N LEU A 64 3.26 4.39 37.58
CA LEU A 64 3.73 5.19 36.47
C LEU A 64 4.86 4.42 35.74
N LEU A 65 4.53 3.84 34.60
CA LEU A 65 5.48 3.51 33.55
C LEU A 65 4.91 4.06 32.25
N ASP A 66 5.09 5.37 32.06
CA ASP A 66 4.72 6.10 30.85
C ASP A 66 5.73 5.83 29.70
N LYS A 67 6.11 4.56 29.53
CA LYS A 67 6.71 4.12 28.27
C LYS A 67 5.54 3.93 27.32
N LYS A 68 5.30 4.88 26.43
CA LYS A 68 4.41 4.71 25.28
C LYS A 68 4.68 3.33 24.67
N GLN A 69 3.74 2.41 24.85
CA GLN A 69 3.93 1.03 24.44
C GLN A 69 3.93 1.00 22.91
N LEU A 70 5.10 0.75 22.31
CA LEU A 70 5.24 0.58 20.87
C LEU A 70 4.58 -0.72 20.41
N ALA A 71 4.17 -0.76 19.15
CA ALA A 71 3.77 -2.00 18.49
C ALA A 71 4.92 -3.03 18.49
N PRO A 72 4.62 -4.33 18.29
CA PRO A 72 5.66 -5.32 18.02
C PRO A 72 6.50 -4.89 16.79
N PRO A 73 7.83 -5.14 16.80
CA PRO A 73 8.67 -4.87 15.63
C PRO A 73 8.18 -5.62 14.39
N VAL A 74 8.09 -4.93 13.25
CA VAL A 74 7.69 -5.51 11.96
C VAL A 74 8.65 -5.08 10.86
N LYS A 75 8.77 -5.91 9.82
CA LYS A 75 9.62 -5.63 8.66
C LYS A 75 9.09 -4.55 7.73
N ALA A 76 7.78 -4.29 7.76
CA ALA A 76 7.20 -3.26 6.93
C ALA A 76 5.91 -2.67 7.49
N TYR A 77 5.66 -1.42 7.10
CA TYR A 77 4.42 -0.69 7.34
C TYR A 77 3.79 -0.24 6.03
N ILE A 78 2.47 -0.01 6.05
CA ILE A 78 1.75 0.67 4.98
C ILE A 78 1.34 2.05 5.50
N TYR A 79 1.89 3.12 4.94
CA TYR A 79 1.51 4.47 5.30
C TYR A 79 0.30 4.94 4.47
N ALA A 80 -0.77 5.28 5.18
CA ALA A 80 -2.04 5.79 4.67
C ALA A 80 -2.12 7.31 4.92
N PRO A 81 -1.75 8.16 3.95
CA PRO A 81 -1.67 9.60 4.16
C PRO A 81 -3.02 10.31 4.25
N PHE A 82 -4.11 9.67 3.81
CA PHE A 82 -5.46 10.25 3.78
C PHE A 82 -6.47 9.40 4.54
N PHE A 83 -7.59 10.02 4.91
CA PHE A 83 -8.68 9.39 5.66
C PHE A 83 -9.84 8.93 4.74
N SER A 84 -9.50 8.48 3.53
CA SER A 84 -10.46 8.10 2.49
C SER A 84 -10.63 6.58 2.36
N LYS A 85 -11.76 6.15 1.79
CA LYS A 85 -12.02 4.73 1.50
C LYS A 85 -10.99 4.12 0.53
N ASP A 86 -10.52 4.91 -0.43
CA ASP A 86 -9.58 4.48 -1.46
C ASP A 86 -8.20 4.19 -0.86
N THR A 87 -7.80 5.00 0.12
CA THR A 87 -6.56 4.76 0.87
C THR A 87 -6.64 3.45 1.65
N VAL A 88 -7.77 3.19 2.30
CA VAL A 88 -8.02 1.90 2.97
C VAL A 88 -8.02 0.74 1.97
N LEU A 89 -8.71 0.88 0.83
CA LEU A 89 -8.71 -0.13 -0.22
C LEU A 89 -7.29 -0.48 -0.65
N HIS A 90 -6.46 0.51 -0.99
CA HIS A 90 -5.08 0.27 -1.43
C HIS A 90 -4.24 -0.43 -0.34
N ALA A 91 -4.44 -0.06 0.92
CA ALA A 91 -3.74 -0.69 2.04
C ALA A 91 -4.19 -2.14 2.30
N ILE A 92 -5.49 -2.41 2.25
CA ILE A 92 -6.03 -3.77 2.39
C ILE A 92 -5.54 -4.66 1.24
N GLU A 93 -5.57 -4.15 0.02
CA GLU A 93 -5.10 -4.85 -1.17
C GLU A 93 -3.63 -5.30 -1.03
N LEU A 94 -2.77 -4.46 -0.44
CA LEU A 94 -1.37 -4.80 -0.14
C LEU A 94 -1.20 -6.04 0.75
N ASN A 95 -2.14 -6.25 1.67
CA ASN A 95 -2.10 -7.35 2.62
C ASN A 95 -2.78 -8.63 2.11
N VAL A 96 -3.60 -8.59 1.06
CA VAL A 96 -4.37 -9.75 0.55
C VAL A 96 -3.49 -10.98 0.30
N SER A 97 -2.44 -10.84 -0.51
CA SER A 97 -1.56 -11.99 -0.82
C SER A 97 -0.84 -12.52 0.41
N ARG A 98 -0.53 -11.64 1.36
CA ARG A 98 0.23 -11.93 2.56
C ARG A 98 -0.61 -12.72 3.57
N VAL A 99 -1.83 -12.29 3.84
CA VAL A 99 -2.74 -12.99 4.76
C VAL A 99 -3.22 -14.32 4.19
N LEU A 100 -3.40 -14.43 2.86
CA LEU A 100 -3.69 -15.70 2.22
C LEU A 100 -2.54 -16.71 2.41
N GLN A 101 -1.30 -16.23 2.47
CA GLN A 101 -0.09 -16.99 2.79
C GLN A 101 0.12 -17.26 4.28
N GLY A 102 -0.87 -16.96 5.14
CA GLY A 102 -0.76 -17.15 6.58
C GLY A 102 0.27 -16.23 7.26
N LYS A 103 0.73 -15.18 6.56
CA LYS A 103 1.67 -14.20 7.12
C LYS A 103 0.88 -13.08 7.79
N GLU A 104 1.39 -12.61 8.93
CA GLU A 104 0.86 -11.43 9.64
C GLU A 104 0.79 -10.22 8.69
N PRO A 105 -0.34 -9.49 8.59
CA PRO A 105 -0.46 -8.32 7.73
C PRO A 105 0.49 -7.20 8.17
N TYR A 106 0.90 -6.35 7.22
CA TYR A 106 1.62 -5.13 7.56
C TYR A 106 0.66 -4.12 8.20
N PRO A 107 1.00 -3.55 9.37
CA PRO A 107 0.19 -2.52 10.01
C PRO A 107 0.03 -1.29 9.12
N ILE A 108 -1.15 -0.66 9.20
CA ILE A 108 -1.43 0.62 8.54
C ILE A 108 -1.05 1.75 9.49
N LEU A 109 -0.14 2.61 9.05
CA LEU A 109 0.22 3.85 9.72
C LEU A 109 -0.65 4.98 9.23
N SER A 110 -1.16 5.77 10.16
CA SER A 110 -1.92 6.99 9.86
C SER A 110 -1.55 8.10 10.83
N ALA A 111 -1.52 9.34 10.34
CA ALA A 111 -1.34 10.52 11.19
C ALA A 111 -2.50 10.69 12.18
N ASN A 112 -3.69 10.19 11.83
CA ASN A 112 -4.85 10.15 12.71
C ASN A 112 -5.62 8.82 12.50
N PRO A 113 -5.25 7.75 13.24
CA PRO A 113 -5.88 6.44 13.13
C PRO A 113 -7.38 6.48 13.40
N GLU A 114 -7.82 7.28 14.37
CA GLU A 114 -9.24 7.39 14.73
C GLU A 114 -10.06 7.98 13.58
N LYS A 115 -9.55 9.04 12.93
CA LYS A 115 -10.20 9.62 11.76
C LYS A 115 -10.23 8.61 10.61
N LEU A 116 -9.11 7.93 10.32
CA LEU A 116 -9.06 6.88 9.30
C LEU A 116 -10.10 5.78 9.55
N ILE A 117 -10.29 5.36 10.81
CA ILE A 117 -11.29 4.35 11.20
C ILE A 117 -12.71 4.89 11.00
N LYS A 118 -13.00 6.07 11.54
CA LYS A 118 -14.36 6.66 11.54
C LYS A 118 -14.85 7.03 10.15
N THR A 119 -13.95 7.45 9.25
CA THR A 119 -14.31 7.86 7.88
C THR A 119 -13.93 6.81 6.85
N GLY A 120 -12.63 6.63 6.59
CA GLY A 120 -12.14 5.80 5.50
C GLY A 120 -12.55 4.33 5.63
N LEU A 121 -12.31 3.73 6.80
CA LEU A 121 -12.60 2.32 7.04
C LEU A 121 -14.11 2.06 7.11
N LYS A 122 -14.86 2.95 7.77
CA LYS A 122 -16.32 2.87 7.83
C LYS A 122 -16.92 2.92 6.42
N ASN A 123 -16.56 3.92 5.62
CA ASN A 123 -17.06 4.07 4.25
C ASN A 123 -16.67 2.87 3.37
N TYR A 124 -15.43 2.40 3.48
CA TYR A 124 -14.98 1.19 2.79
C TYR A 124 -15.84 -0.02 3.19
N THR A 125 -16.11 -0.23 4.47
CA THR A 125 -16.88 -1.38 4.97
C THR A 125 -18.35 -1.30 4.55
N ASP A 126 -18.96 -0.11 4.65
CA ASP A 126 -20.36 0.11 4.29
C ASP A 126 -20.61 -0.16 2.79
N GLU A 127 -19.73 0.36 1.92
CA GLU A 127 -19.84 0.14 0.46
C GLU A 127 -19.54 -1.31 0.05
N ASN A 128 -18.69 -2.03 0.80
CA ASN A 128 -18.26 -3.39 0.46
C ASN A 128 -18.94 -4.48 1.31
N LYS A 129 -20.00 -4.15 2.06
CA LYS A 129 -20.66 -5.05 3.01
C LYS A 129 -21.02 -6.42 2.42
N LYS A 130 -21.59 -6.46 1.20
CA LYS A 130 -21.94 -7.72 0.51
C LYS A 130 -20.69 -8.55 0.16
N THR A 131 -19.64 -7.89 -0.35
CA THR A 131 -18.37 -8.54 -0.68
C THR A 131 -17.70 -9.13 0.56
N LEU A 132 -17.71 -8.39 1.67
CA LEU A 132 -17.13 -8.82 2.95
C LEU A 132 -17.91 -9.97 3.58
N ALA A 133 -19.24 -9.98 3.48
CA ALA A 133 -20.07 -11.10 3.93
C ALA A 133 -19.71 -12.41 3.20
N ASN A 134 -19.50 -12.33 1.88
CA ASN A 134 -19.02 -13.48 1.10
C ASN A 134 -17.63 -13.94 1.56
N GLY A 135 -16.72 -13.01 1.88
CA GLY A 135 -15.40 -13.33 2.43
C GLY A 135 -15.45 -14.12 3.74
N ALA A 136 -16.35 -13.76 4.66
CA ALA A 136 -16.57 -14.48 5.91
C ALA A 136 -17.11 -15.91 5.66
N GLU A 137 -18.02 -16.07 4.70
CA GLU A 137 -18.52 -17.37 4.27
C GLU A 137 -17.38 -18.24 3.70
N TYR A 138 -16.55 -17.65 2.83
CA TYR A 138 -15.40 -18.33 2.26
C TYR A 138 -14.37 -18.70 3.33
N GLN A 139 -14.17 -17.91 4.38
CA GLN A 139 -13.27 -18.30 5.46
C GLN A 139 -13.66 -19.65 6.06
N ARG A 140 -14.95 -19.88 6.31
CA ARG A 140 -15.46 -21.16 6.84
C ARG A 140 -15.27 -22.32 5.87
N ARG A 141 -15.39 -22.07 4.57
CA ARG A 141 -15.28 -23.10 3.52
C ARG A 141 -13.82 -23.43 3.18
N PHE A 142 -12.94 -22.43 3.18
CA PHE A 142 -11.54 -22.58 2.79
C PHE A 142 -10.62 -22.97 3.94
N SER A 143 -11.03 -22.84 5.21
CA SER A 143 -10.22 -23.27 6.36
C SER A 143 -9.83 -24.75 6.31
N GLU A 144 -10.64 -25.59 5.68
CA GLU A 144 -10.36 -27.02 5.50
C GLU A 144 -9.47 -27.32 4.28
N VAL A 145 -9.50 -26.44 3.28
CA VAL A 145 -8.84 -26.62 1.96
C VAL A 145 -7.45 -25.98 1.94
N LEU A 146 -7.28 -24.81 2.55
CA LEU A 146 -6.00 -24.08 2.58
C LEU A 146 -4.88 -24.84 3.28
N ASN A 147 -5.22 -25.80 4.14
CA ASN A 147 -4.25 -26.69 4.79
C ASN A 147 -3.81 -27.87 3.90
N LYS A 148 -4.49 -28.08 2.77
CA LYS A 148 -4.31 -29.26 1.90
C LYS A 148 -3.80 -28.92 0.50
N VAL A 149 -3.94 -27.68 0.05
CA VAL A 149 -3.60 -27.24 -1.30
C VAL A 149 -2.78 -25.95 -1.25
N SER A 150 -1.86 -25.77 -2.20
CA SER A 150 -1.15 -24.51 -2.35
C SER A 150 -2.12 -23.36 -2.63
N ILE A 151 -1.76 -22.15 -2.20
CA ILE A 151 -2.57 -20.95 -2.44
C ILE A 151 -2.63 -20.64 -3.93
N GLU A 152 -1.55 -20.92 -4.66
CA GLU A 152 -1.47 -20.77 -6.10
C GLU A 152 -2.50 -21.66 -6.81
N ASP A 153 -2.66 -22.91 -6.39
CA ASP A 153 -3.62 -23.84 -7.00
C ASP A 153 -5.06 -23.53 -6.57
N ALA A 154 -5.26 -23.14 -5.31
CA ALA A 154 -6.55 -22.61 -4.84
C ALA A 154 -6.97 -21.36 -5.62
N PHE A 155 -6.00 -20.48 -5.95
CA PHE A 155 -6.23 -19.26 -6.71
C PHE A 155 -6.60 -19.56 -8.15
N LYS A 156 -5.91 -20.48 -8.83
CA LYS A 156 -6.27 -20.92 -10.20
C LYS A 156 -7.69 -21.46 -10.26
N SER A 157 -8.10 -22.22 -9.25
CA SER A 157 -9.40 -22.88 -9.20
C SER A 157 -10.56 -21.93 -8.86
N SER A 158 -10.30 -20.89 -8.06
CA SER A 158 -11.35 -19.99 -7.58
C SER A 158 -10.81 -18.57 -7.28
N PRO A 159 -10.35 -17.85 -8.31
CA PRO A 159 -9.61 -16.59 -8.15
C PRO A 159 -10.40 -15.52 -7.40
N LEU A 160 -11.66 -15.30 -7.80
CA LEU A 160 -12.54 -14.30 -7.18
C LEU A 160 -12.87 -14.64 -5.72
N LYS A 161 -13.12 -15.93 -5.41
CA LYS A 161 -13.45 -16.35 -4.04
C LYS A 161 -12.25 -16.17 -3.12
N LEU A 162 -11.06 -16.57 -3.59
CA LEU A 162 -9.83 -16.43 -2.81
C LEU A 162 -9.45 -14.96 -2.62
N LYS A 163 -9.66 -14.12 -3.64
CA LYS A 163 -9.50 -12.67 -3.53
C LYS A 163 -10.37 -12.07 -2.43
N ARG A 164 -11.67 -12.36 -2.44
CA ARG A 164 -12.63 -11.90 -1.41
C ARG A 164 -12.30 -12.40 -0.02
N LEU A 165 -11.84 -13.66 0.09
CA LEU A 165 -11.34 -14.19 1.36
C LEU A 165 -10.13 -13.39 1.86
N GLY A 166 -9.15 -13.12 0.99
CA GLY A 166 -7.97 -12.36 1.36
C GLY A 166 -8.27 -10.93 1.76
N GLU A 167 -9.18 -10.25 1.06
CA GLU A 167 -9.68 -8.90 1.43
C GLU A 167 -10.32 -8.91 2.82
N TYR A 168 -11.19 -9.90 3.09
CA TYR A 168 -11.83 -10.07 4.39
C TYR A 168 -10.81 -10.35 5.51
N LEU A 169 -9.85 -11.25 5.29
CA LEU A 169 -8.80 -11.57 6.27
C LEU A 169 -7.88 -10.37 6.52
N ALA A 170 -7.51 -9.64 5.48
CA ALA A 170 -6.71 -8.43 5.60
C ALA A 170 -7.45 -7.37 6.40
N LEU A 171 -8.73 -7.13 6.11
CA LEU A 171 -9.56 -6.20 6.87
C LEU A 171 -9.67 -6.58 8.35
N LYS A 172 -9.90 -7.86 8.63
CA LYS A 172 -10.08 -8.37 10.01
C LYS A 172 -8.81 -8.26 10.85
N ASN A 173 -7.65 -8.52 10.24
CA ASN A 173 -6.40 -8.75 10.97
C ASN A 173 -5.40 -7.60 10.89
N THR A 174 -5.59 -6.61 10.00
CA THR A 174 -4.63 -5.51 9.83
C THR A 174 -4.83 -4.46 10.93
N PRO A 175 -3.85 -4.22 11.81
CA PRO A 175 -3.95 -3.14 12.78
C PRO A 175 -3.75 -1.78 12.12
N ILE A 176 -4.50 -0.77 12.57
CA ILE A 176 -4.31 0.64 12.21
C ILE A 176 -3.73 1.34 13.43
N ILE A 177 -2.54 1.92 13.29
CA ILE A 177 -1.80 2.54 14.40
C ILE A 177 -1.27 3.93 14.00
N SER A 178 -0.97 4.74 15.01
CA SER A 178 -0.35 6.06 14.81
C SER A 178 1.14 5.92 14.53
N LEU A 179 1.74 6.92 13.89
CA LEU A 179 3.18 6.93 13.57
C LEU A 179 4.04 6.83 14.83
N ASP A 180 3.63 7.47 15.94
CA ASP A 180 4.38 7.45 17.21
C ASP A 180 4.30 6.11 17.96
N LYS A 181 3.40 5.21 17.54
CA LYS A 181 3.29 3.84 18.06
C LYS A 181 4.01 2.81 17.18
N ALA A 182 4.52 3.23 16.02
CA ALA A 182 5.28 2.36 15.15
C ALA A 182 6.62 1.98 15.79
N ASN A 183 7.00 0.72 15.63
CA ASN A 183 8.28 0.20 16.09
C ASN A 183 9.26 0.11 14.89
N PRO A 184 10.31 0.95 14.86
CA PRO A 184 11.25 1.02 13.74
C PRO A 184 12.39 -0.02 13.81
N THR A 185 12.52 -0.77 14.91
CA THR A 185 13.71 -1.61 15.17
C THR A 185 13.98 -2.66 14.08
N LEU A 186 12.94 -3.24 13.49
CA LEU A 186 13.06 -4.20 12.37
C LEU A 186 12.58 -3.64 11.03
N LEU A 187 12.33 -2.33 10.96
CA LEU A 187 11.67 -1.73 9.81
C LEU A 187 12.60 -1.70 8.60
N GLU A 188 12.26 -2.48 7.58
CA GLU A 188 13.00 -2.53 6.31
C GLU A 188 12.28 -1.76 5.20
N LYS A 189 10.95 -1.59 5.28
CA LYS A 189 10.14 -1.05 4.17
C LYS A 189 8.93 -0.23 4.63
N ILE A 190 8.65 0.89 3.97
CA ILE A 190 7.35 1.58 4.06
C ILE A 190 6.69 1.61 2.68
N TYR A 191 5.46 1.14 2.58
CA TYR A 191 4.61 1.31 1.40
C TYR A 191 3.77 2.56 1.56
N ILE A 192 3.82 3.50 0.62
CA ILE A 192 2.98 4.70 0.64
C ILE A 192 1.84 4.50 -0.35
N VAL A 193 0.60 4.52 0.14
CA VAL A 193 -0.60 4.32 -0.67
C VAL A 193 -1.29 5.64 -1.03
N GLY A 194 -2.09 5.60 -2.10
CA GLY A 194 -2.87 6.73 -2.61
C GLY A 194 -2.99 6.65 -4.13
N HIS A 195 -3.53 7.69 -4.74
CA HIS A 195 -3.53 7.87 -6.19
C HIS A 195 -2.38 8.78 -6.62
N GLY A 196 -2.01 8.70 -7.89
CA GLY A 196 -0.96 9.53 -8.47
C GLY A 196 -1.05 9.54 -9.99
N ARG A 197 -0.20 10.37 -10.60
CA ARG A 197 -0.11 10.54 -12.04
C ARG A 197 1.36 10.70 -12.42
N ALA A 198 1.67 10.40 -13.67
CA ALA A 198 3.02 10.57 -14.20
C ALA A 198 3.48 12.03 -14.06
N GLY A 199 4.76 12.23 -13.75
CA GLY A 199 5.39 13.55 -13.73
C GLY A 199 4.96 14.49 -12.60
N SER A 200 4.15 14.02 -11.66
CA SER A 200 3.58 14.83 -10.58
C SER A 200 4.26 14.54 -9.26
N ASN A 201 4.51 15.58 -8.46
CA ASN A 201 4.97 15.45 -7.07
C ASN A 201 3.80 15.32 -6.06
N LEU A 202 2.56 15.23 -6.56
CA LEU A 202 1.34 15.15 -5.75
C LEU A 202 0.80 13.72 -5.68
N ILE A 203 0.32 13.35 -4.51
CA ILE A 203 -0.39 12.12 -4.22
C ILE A 203 -1.81 12.50 -3.81
N TYR A 204 -2.81 11.76 -4.29
CA TYR A 204 -4.22 12.12 -4.12
C TYR A 204 -4.99 11.09 -3.29
N SER A 205 -6.01 11.54 -2.58
CA SER A 205 -6.89 10.72 -1.74
C SER A 205 -7.94 9.93 -2.54
N GLY A 206 -8.22 10.35 -3.78
CA GLY A 206 -9.31 9.84 -4.62
C GLY A 206 -10.65 10.55 -4.40
N GLU A 207 -10.72 11.46 -3.42
CA GLU A 207 -11.88 12.30 -3.14
C GLU A 207 -11.63 13.73 -3.65
N HIS A 208 -12.69 14.53 -3.80
CA HIS A 208 -12.57 15.95 -4.16
C HIS A 208 -12.49 16.84 -2.90
N GLY A 209 -11.71 17.91 -2.95
CA GLY A 209 -11.62 18.90 -1.87
C GLY A 209 -10.20 19.44 -1.62
N PRO A 210 -10.03 20.43 -0.72
CA PRO A 210 -8.75 21.07 -0.45
C PRO A 210 -7.70 20.12 0.13
N ASP A 211 -8.12 19.15 0.96
CA ASP A 211 -7.24 18.13 1.56
C ASP A 211 -7.12 16.85 0.72
N SER A 212 -7.51 16.91 -0.56
CA SER A 212 -7.52 15.75 -1.46
C SER A 212 -6.15 15.36 -1.98
N PHE A 213 -5.10 16.14 -1.68
CA PHE A 213 -3.75 15.85 -2.12
C PHE A 213 -2.69 16.27 -1.11
N LYS A 214 -1.51 15.64 -1.22
CA LYS A 214 -0.29 16.00 -0.49
C LYS A 214 0.90 15.95 -1.43
N SER A 215 1.85 16.87 -1.27
CA SER A 215 3.13 16.80 -1.97
C SER A 215 4.06 15.78 -1.32
N THR A 216 5.09 15.35 -2.04
CA THR A 216 6.16 14.51 -1.49
C THR A 216 6.90 15.17 -0.33
N ASP A 217 7.07 16.50 -0.34
CA ASP A 217 7.70 17.23 0.76
C ASP A 217 6.85 17.18 2.03
N MET A 218 5.52 17.27 1.91
CA MET A 218 4.61 17.10 3.05
C MET A 218 4.70 15.67 3.59
N LEU A 219 4.64 14.66 2.72
CA LEU A 219 4.71 13.26 3.17
C LEU A 219 6.05 12.90 3.81
N ALA A 220 7.17 13.35 3.22
CA ALA A 220 8.50 13.15 3.79
C ALA A 220 8.57 13.74 5.19
N ASN A 221 8.03 14.94 5.40
CA ASN A 221 7.94 15.57 6.71
C ASN A 221 7.06 14.80 7.71
N GLU A 222 5.95 14.20 7.26
CA GLU A 222 5.08 13.41 8.13
C GLU A 222 5.77 12.13 8.61
N ILE A 223 6.53 11.44 7.75
CA ILE A 223 7.15 10.15 8.07
C ILE A 223 8.60 10.25 8.58
N LYS A 224 9.25 11.43 8.49
CA LYS A 224 10.67 11.58 8.85
C LYS A 224 10.98 11.10 10.26
N GLY A 225 10.12 11.44 11.23
CA GLY A 225 10.33 11.09 12.64
C GLY A 225 10.42 9.58 12.84
N LEU A 226 9.67 8.79 12.06
CA LEU A 226 9.74 7.33 12.10
C LEU A 226 11.02 6.82 11.41
N ILE A 227 11.33 7.32 10.22
CA ILE A 227 12.46 6.84 9.43
C ILE A 227 13.81 7.18 10.08
N SER A 228 13.92 8.36 10.70
CA SER A 228 15.12 8.77 11.43
C SER A 228 15.42 7.89 12.65
N GLN A 229 14.47 7.07 13.11
CA GLN A 229 14.68 6.11 14.20
C GLN A 229 15.07 4.70 13.71
N VAL A 230 15.11 4.48 12.40
CA VAL A 230 15.49 3.18 11.82
C VAL A 230 17.02 3.00 11.93
N PRO A 231 17.51 1.90 12.52
CA PRO A 231 18.95 1.65 12.65
C PRO A 231 19.67 1.70 11.29
N GLY A 232 20.66 2.59 11.19
CA GLY A 232 21.46 2.79 9.98
C GLY A 232 20.69 3.37 8.79
N HIS A 233 19.45 3.85 8.98
CA HIS A 233 18.59 4.45 7.96
C HIS A 233 18.36 3.60 6.69
N LYS A 234 18.60 2.29 6.77
CA LYS A 234 18.45 1.36 5.65
C LYS A 234 17.00 0.92 5.51
N ILE A 235 16.18 1.78 4.92
CA ILE A 235 14.78 1.48 4.61
C ILE A 235 14.53 1.60 3.11
N ASP A 236 13.62 0.79 2.56
CA ASP A 236 13.02 1.00 1.23
C ASP A 236 11.71 1.80 1.38
N VAL A 237 11.59 2.91 0.67
CA VAL A 237 10.28 3.59 0.50
C VAL A 237 9.64 3.11 -0.80
N ARG A 238 8.38 2.67 -0.78
CA ARG A 238 7.69 2.11 -1.96
C ARG A 238 6.44 2.92 -2.29
N MET A 239 6.50 3.67 -3.38
CA MET A 239 5.39 4.49 -3.88
C MET A 239 4.40 3.60 -4.64
N MET A 240 3.19 3.40 -4.13
CA MET A 240 2.24 2.45 -4.74
C MET A 240 1.35 3.05 -5.82
N GLN A 241 1.37 4.38 -5.96
CA GLN A 241 0.55 5.16 -6.88
C GLN A 241 0.75 4.75 -8.36
N CYS A 242 -0.26 5.04 -9.19
CA CYS A 242 -0.16 4.93 -10.65
C CYS A 242 1.00 5.78 -11.17
N HIS A 243 1.76 5.24 -12.12
CA HIS A 243 2.84 5.93 -12.82
C HIS A 243 3.90 6.52 -11.88
N SER A 244 4.11 5.92 -10.71
CA SER A 244 5.03 6.46 -9.71
C SER A 244 6.50 6.39 -10.14
N ALA A 245 6.85 5.54 -11.11
CA ALA A 245 8.17 5.52 -11.75
C ALA A 245 8.25 6.33 -13.04
N ASP A 246 7.16 6.98 -13.48
CA ASP A 246 7.09 7.56 -14.81
C ASP A 246 7.00 9.09 -14.75
N ARG A 247 7.84 9.78 -15.53
CA ARG A 247 7.75 11.21 -15.84
C ARG A 247 6.54 11.51 -16.73
N GLU A 248 6.25 10.63 -17.69
CA GLU A 248 5.06 10.69 -18.54
C GLU A 248 4.35 9.33 -18.61
N THR A 249 3.09 9.30 -19.03
CA THR A 249 2.34 8.04 -19.14
C THR A 249 3.01 7.13 -20.18
N VAL A 250 3.47 5.96 -19.74
CA VAL A 250 4.12 4.98 -20.63
C VAL A 250 3.10 4.29 -21.54
N SER A 251 3.49 4.08 -22.80
CA SER A 251 2.67 3.41 -23.83
C SER A 251 2.95 1.92 -23.97
N LYS A 252 4.05 1.43 -23.41
CA LYS A 252 4.46 0.01 -23.44
C LYS A 252 5.32 -0.36 -22.22
N MET A 253 5.23 -1.62 -21.78
CA MET A 253 6.09 -2.19 -20.72
C MET A 253 7.42 -2.72 -21.29
N ASP A 254 8.09 -1.89 -22.07
CA ASP A 254 9.37 -2.20 -22.73
C ASP A 254 10.53 -1.45 -22.05
N SER A 255 11.69 -2.11 -21.93
CA SER A 255 12.81 -1.60 -21.11
C SER A 255 13.28 -0.21 -21.55
N ALA A 256 13.36 0.05 -22.86
CA ALA A 256 13.80 1.34 -23.40
C ALA A 256 12.84 2.48 -23.02
N VAL A 257 11.53 2.28 -23.22
CA VAL A 257 10.51 3.28 -22.85
C VAL A 257 10.44 3.48 -21.34
N LEU A 258 10.51 2.40 -20.56
CA LEU A 258 10.49 2.51 -19.11
C LEU A 258 11.74 3.22 -18.57
N ASN A 259 12.91 3.03 -19.18
CA ASN A 259 14.13 3.74 -18.79
C ASN A 259 14.02 5.24 -19.14
N GLN A 260 13.53 5.57 -20.34
CA GLN A 260 13.33 6.96 -20.76
C GLN A 260 12.33 7.71 -19.87
N ALA A 261 11.22 7.06 -19.52
CA ALA A 261 10.20 7.63 -18.66
C ALA A 261 10.67 7.78 -17.20
N ALA A 262 11.63 6.98 -16.74
CA ALA A 262 12.19 7.13 -15.40
C ALA A 262 13.17 8.31 -15.26
N MET A 263 13.61 8.92 -16.36
CA MET A 263 14.55 10.05 -16.32
C MET A 263 13.85 11.37 -15.99
N SER A 264 14.55 12.24 -15.26
CA SER A 264 14.13 13.64 -15.09
C SER A 264 14.40 14.43 -16.36
N LEU A 265 13.45 15.25 -16.81
CA LEU A 265 13.61 16.12 -17.99
C LEU A 265 12.80 17.40 -17.80
N ASN A 266 13.40 18.56 -18.11
CA ASN A 266 12.76 19.88 -18.03
C ASN A 266 12.09 20.15 -16.68
N GLY A 267 12.72 19.73 -15.58
CA GLY A 267 12.19 19.90 -14.22
C GLY A 267 11.08 18.91 -13.82
N ILE A 268 10.57 18.10 -14.75
CA ILE A 268 9.57 17.07 -14.49
C ILE A 268 10.27 15.77 -14.13
N LYS A 269 9.85 15.13 -13.04
CA LYS A 269 10.43 13.89 -12.52
C LYS A 269 9.36 12.85 -12.23
N PRO A 270 9.71 11.56 -12.18
CA PRO A 270 8.87 10.55 -11.55
C PRO A 270 8.53 10.91 -10.09
N LEU A 271 7.32 10.54 -9.63
CA LEU A 271 6.89 10.74 -8.25
C LEU A 271 7.87 10.13 -7.23
N ALA A 272 8.40 8.94 -7.53
CA ALA A 272 9.40 8.29 -6.67
C ALA A 272 10.72 9.05 -6.60
N GLN A 273 11.14 9.74 -7.67
CA GLN A 273 12.30 10.63 -7.61
C GLN A 273 12.00 11.87 -6.76
N TYR A 274 10.83 12.50 -6.93
CA TYR A 274 10.43 13.62 -6.07
C TYR A 274 10.43 13.23 -4.59
N MET A 275 9.93 12.04 -4.24
CA MET A 275 9.96 11.55 -2.87
C MET A 275 11.38 11.29 -2.37
N SER A 276 12.24 10.71 -3.21
CA SER A 276 13.66 10.52 -2.87
C SER A 276 14.35 11.85 -2.57
N ASP A 277 14.13 12.87 -3.40
CA ASP A 277 14.67 14.21 -3.20
C ASP A 277 14.12 14.85 -1.91
N SER A 278 12.81 14.72 -1.66
CA SER A 278 12.16 15.23 -0.43
C SER A 278 12.71 14.58 0.84
N LEU A 279 12.98 13.28 0.82
CA LEU A 279 13.58 12.56 1.95
C LEU A 279 15.03 13.00 2.18
N HIS A 280 15.81 13.13 1.11
CA HIS A 280 17.20 13.61 1.20
C HIS A 280 17.30 15.03 1.77
N LYS A 281 16.41 15.94 1.36
CA LYS A 281 16.31 17.30 1.96
C LYS A 281 16.07 17.27 3.48
N ASN A 282 15.50 16.18 4.00
CA ASN A 282 15.27 15.95 5.42
C ASN A 282 16.39 15.14 6.10
N GLY A 283 17.55 14.96 5.43
CA GLY A 283 18.69 14.20 5.95
C GLY A 283 18.48 12.69 5.95
N ILE A 284 17.55 12.18 5.13
CA ILE A 284 17.24 10.75 5.04
C ILE A 284 17.72 10.21 3.69
N ASP A 285 18.85 9.49 3.73
CA ASP A 285 19.39 8.79 2.57
C ASP A 285 18.81 7.38 2.46
N THR A 286 17.78 7.23 1.62
CA THR A 286 17.03 5.98 1.42
C THR A 286 16.77 5.74 -0.06
N THR A 287 16.57 4.48 -0.44
CA THR A 287 16.11 4.14 -1.78
C THR A 287 14.60 4.23 -1.85
N THR A 288 14.09 5.03 -2.78
CA THR A 288 12.67 5.10 -3.10
C THR A 288 12.37 4.29 -4.36
N TYR A 289 11.36 3.43 -4.31
CA TYR A 289 10.91 2.64 -5.43
C TYR A 289 9.59 3.17 -5.98
N GLY A 290 9.54 3.36 -7.30
CA GLY A 290 8.32 3.60 -8.06
C GLY A 290 7.96 2.41 -8.94
N TYR A 291 6.78 2.48 -9.55
CA TYR A 291 6.32 1.48 -10.50
C TYR A 291 5.69 2.14 -11.73
N PRO A 292 5.95 1.59 -12.92
CA PRO A 292 5.37 2.11 -14.15
C PRO A 292 3.91 1.69 -14.30
N GLY A 293 3.16 2.48 -15.06
CA GLY A 293 1.79 2.16 -15.43
C GLY A 293 0.74 2.36 -14.32
N MET A 294 -0.50 2.05 -14.65
CA MET A 294 -1.64 2.13 -13.73
C MET A 294 -1.51 1.06 -12.64
N GLY A 295 -1.70 1.45 -11.38
CA GLY A 295 -1.90 0.49 -10.30
C GLY A 295 -3.28 -0.16 -10.41
N VAL A 296 -3.34 -1.48 -10.47
CA VAL A 296 -4.62 -2.19 -10.56
C VAL A 296 -4.98 -2.77 -9.20
N SER A 297 -5.85 -2.06 -8.51
CA SER A 297 -6.52 -2.53 -7.28
C SER A 297 -7.69 -3.46 -7.66
N ARG A 298 -7.99 -4.46 -6.84
CA ARG A 298 -9.12 -5.40 -7.00
C ARG A 298 -9.04 -6.37 -8.19
N SER A 299 -7.88 -6.49 -8.85
CA SER A 299 -7.71 -7.57 -9.82
C SER A 299 -7.84 -8.90 -9.10
N HIS A 300 -8.78 -9.74 -9.53
CA HIS A 300 -8.90 -11.12 -9.10
C HIS A 300 -8.16 -12.07 -10.04
N ARG A 301 -7.50 -11.57 -11.09
CA ARG A 301 -6.78 -12.41 -12.06
C ARG A 301 -5.36 -12.74 -11.62
N HIS A 302 -4.85 -12.02 -10.63
CA HIS A 302 -3.48 -12.18 -10.12
C HIS A 302 -3.50 -12.20 -8.59
N LEU A 303 -2.69 -13.10 -8.01
CA LEU A 303 -2.51 -13.18 -6.57
C LEU A 303 -1.66 -12.01 -6.04
N HIS A 304 -0.74 -11.52 -6.86
CA HIS A 304 0.19 -10.43 -6.53
C HIS A 304 -0.29 -9.07 -7.06
N HIS A 305 0.33 -7.99 -6.60
CA HIS A 305 0.11 -6.66 -7.19
C HIS A 305 0.50 -6.62 -8.65
N VAL A 306 -0.36 -5.97 -9.43
CA VAL A 306 -0.19 -5.83 -10.87
C VAL A 306 -0.33 -4.39 -11.33
N ARG A 307 0.27 -4.14 -12.48
CA ARG A 307 0.23 -2.90 -13.25
C ARG A 307 -0.44 -3.15 -14.58
N ALA A 308 -0.95 -2.10 -15.21
CA ALA A 308 -1.50 -2.14 -16.56
C ALA A 308 -1.12 -0.86 -17.32
N LEU A 309 -1.10 -0.92 -18.65
CA LEU A 309 -1.03 0.29 -19.45
C LEU A 309 -2.42 0.95 -19.51
N LYS A 310 -2.45 2.28 -19.63
CA LYS A 310 -3.72 3.02 -19.70
C LYS A 310 -4.56 2.57 -20.89
N SER A 311 -3.94 2.34 -22.05
CA SER A 311 -4.58 1.85 -23.28
C SER A 311 -5.25 0.49 -23.08
N GLU A 312 -4.63 -0.42 -22.34
CA GLU A 312 -5.13 -1.79 -22.09
C GLU A 312 -6.26 -1.85 -21.05
N PHE A 313 -6.36 -0.83 -20.20
CA PHE A 313 -7.43 -0.73 -19.21
C PHE A 313 -8.74 -0.20 -19.80
N VAL A 314 -8.65 0.73 -20.75
CA VAL A 314 -9.81 1.41 -21.36
C VAL A 314 -10.48 0.55 -22.45
N THR A 315 -9.69 -0.21 -23.22
CA THR A 315 -10.19 -0.93 -24.41
C THR A 315 -10.80 -2.29 -24.10
N HIS A 316 -10.36 -2.99 -23.05
CA HIS A 316 -10.78 -4.37 -22.80
C HIS A 316 -10.93 -4.68 -21.31
N LYS A 317 -12.07 -4.31 -20.71
CA LYS A 317 -12.38 -4.61 -19.30
C LYS A 317 -12.17 -6.08 -18.92
N ASP A 318 -12.29 -7.00 -19.87
CA ASP A 318 -12.07 -8.44 -19.69
C ASP A 318 -10.80 -9.01 -20.33
N LYS A 319 -9.92 -8.20 -20.96
CA LYS A 319 -8.66 -8.68 -21.54
C LYS A 319 -7.46 -7.78 -21.25
N SER A 320 -7.54 -6.89 -20.26
CA SER A 320 -6.37 -6.09 -19.85
C SER A 320 -5.18 -7.00 -19.59
N LEU A 321 -4.08 -6.73 -20.30
CA LEU A 321 -2.79 -7.32 -19.99
C LEU A 321 -2.33 -6.74 -18.65
N LEU A 322 -1.90 -7.62 -17.77
CA LEU A 322 -1.52 -7.28 -16.41
C LEU A 322 -0.07 -7.72 -16.18
N TYR A 323 0.71 -6.80 -15.62
CA TYR A 323 2.14 -6.98 -15.41
C TYR A 323 2.40 -7.07 -13.91
N ARG A 324 3.20 -8.04 -13.47
CA ARG A 324 3.52 -8.15 -12.04
C ARG A 324 4.34 -6.94 -11.60
N ALA A 325 3.84 -6.17 -10.62
CA ALA A 325 4.46 -4.90 -10.24
C ALA A 325 5.93 -5.04 -9.84
N SER A 326 6.30 -6.12 -9.16
CA SER A 326 7.68 -6.36 -8.70
C SER A 326 8.71 -6.54 -9.82
N GLU A 327 8.29 -6.92 -11.02
CA GLU A 327 9.18 -7.17 -12.17
C GLU A 327 9.61 -5.87 -12.86
N PHE A 328 8.79 -4.83 -12.75
CA PHE A 328 8.98 -3.55 -13.45
C PHE A 328 9.32 -2.39 -12.52
N ARG A 329 9.49 -2.64 -11.21
CA ARG A 329 9.82 -1.59 -10.24
C ARG A 329 11.13 -0.88 -10.60
N ARG A 330 11.20 0.42 -10.33
CA ARG A 330 12.41 1.24 -10.52
C ARG A 330 12.87 1.81 -9.19
N ALA A 331 14.16 1.80 -8.96
CA ALA A 331 14.79 2.39 -7.78
C ALA A 331 15.29 3.80 -8.11
N PHE A 332 15.12 4.70 -7.15
CA PHE A 332 15.52 6.08 -7.22
C PHE A 332 16.27 6.43 -5.93
N THR A 333 17.35 7.17 -6.09
CA THR A 333 18.14 7.75 -5.01
C THR A 333 18.30 9.22 -5.31
N SER A 334 18.45 10.05 -4.28
CA SER A 334 18.89 11.42 -4.47
C SER A 334 20.36 11.36 -4.92
N GLU A 335 20.64 11.70 -6.17
CA GLU A 335 22.02 11.84 -6.62
C GLU A 335 22.66 13.01 -5.86
N THR A 336 23.54 12.72 -4.90
CA THR A 336 24.40 13.74 -4.30
C THR A 336 25.49 14.10 -5.31
N LYS A 337 25.16 14.96 -6.28
CA LYS A 337 26.09 15.88 -6.95
C LYS A 337 25.34 16.83 -7.89
N GLN A 338 25.18 18.08 -7.43
CA GLN A 338 25.32 19.21 -8.35
C GLN A 338 26.77 19.20 -8.84
N THR A 339 27.05 18.58 -9.97
CA THR A 339 28.12 19.08 -10.81
C THR A 339 27.54 20.26 -11.57
N SER A 340 28.12 21.44 -11.33
CA SER A 340 27.92 22.66 -12.09
C SER A 340 27.87 22.35 -13.60
N PRO A 341 27.15 23.16 -14.41
CA PRO A 341 27.15 22.97 -15.86
C PRO A 341 28.60 22.91 -16.33
N ILE A 342 28.92 21.85 -17.08
CA ILE A 342 30.17 21.75 -17.82
C ILE A 342 30.28 23.05 -18.62
N LYS A 343 31.25 23.89 -18.27
CA LYS A 343 31.71 24.95 -19.16
C LYS A 343 32.11 24.23 -20.44
N LEU A 344 31.32 24.39 -21.49
CA LEU A 344 31.76 24.09 -22.85
C LEU A 344 32.95 25.00 -23.12
N GLU A 345 34.15 24.45 -22.99
CA GLU A 345 35.33 25.06 -23.58
C GLU A 345 35.14 25.05 -25.09
N ASN A 346 35.16 26.26 -25.65
CA ASN A 346 35.14 26.51 -27.08
C ASN A 346 36.28 25.75 -27.79
N PRO A 347 36.00 24.87 -28.76
CA PRO A 347 36.94 24.61 -29.83
C PRO A 347 36.75 25.74 -30.86
N LYS A 348 37.79 26.56 -30.99
CA LYS A 348 37.94 27.45 -32.15
C LYS A 348 37.96 26.65 -33.45
N THR A 349 37.68 27.38 -34.53
CA THR A 349 37.95 27.15 -35.96
C THR A 349 36.96 26.29 -36.78
N SER A 350 36.04 27.03 -37.42
CA SER A 350 35.86 27.15 -38.88
C SER A 350 35.80 25.88 -39.73
N VAL A 351 34.67 25.64 -40.41
CA VAL A 351 34.57 25.66 -41.88
C VAL A 351 33.14 26.08 -42.27
N ALA A 352 33.06 26.97 -43.27
CA ALA A 352 31.85 27.48 -43.87
C ALA A 352 31.05 26.41 -44.63
N GLY A 353 29.73 26.48 -44.56
CA GLY A 353 28.83 25.63 -45.33
C GLY A 353 27.40 26.14 -45.26
N SER A 354 27.05 27.00 -46.21
CA SER A 354 25.73 27.59 -46.43
C SER A 354 24.65 26.54 -46.65
N TYR A 355 23.56 26.59 -45.87
CA TYR A 355 22.26 26.05 -46.29
C TYR A 355 21.15 27.04 -45.93
N THR A 356 20.35 27.30 -46.95
CA THR A 356 19.27 28.28 -47.09
C THR A 356 18.06 27.96 -46.23
N ALA A 357 17.47 29.03 -45.68
CA ALA A 357 16.24 29.03 -44.91
C ALA A 357 15.03 28.62 -45.77
N ALA A 358 14.31 27.58 -45.34
CA ALA A 358 12.94 27.34 -45.79
C ALA A 358 11.98 27.94 -44.74
N LYS A 359 11.22 28.95 -45.18
CA LYS A 359 10.04 29.47 -44.49
C LYS A 359 9.00 28.36 -44.34
N ILE A 360 8.52 28.14 -43.13
CA ILE A 360 7.25 27.44 -42.90
C ILE A 360 6.32 28.43 -42.19
N SER A 361 5.26 28.79 -42.90
CA SER A 361 4.14 29.60 -42.43
C SER A 361 3.21 28.77 -41.51
N PRO A 362 2.43 29.42 -40.64
CA PRO A 362 1.57 28.74 -39.67
C PRO A 362 0.30 28.22 -40.34
N VAL A 363 -0.16 27.03 -39.96
CA VAL A 363 -1.48 26.50 -40.34
C VAL A 363 -2.18 25.97 -39.10
N ASP A 364 -3.25 26.70 -38.78
CA ASP A 364 -4.56 26.32 -38.25
C ASP A 364 -4.69 25.45 -36.99
N VAL A 365 -5.24 26.14 -35.99
CA VAL A 365 -5.92 25.65 -34.80
C VAL A 365 -7.30 25.14 -35.24
N GLU A 366 -7.53 23.84 -35.18
CA GLU A 366 -8.89 23.28 -35.15
C GLU A 366 -9.27 22.90 -33.72
N SER A 367 -10.32 23.59 -33.28
CA SER A 367 -11.14 23.34 -32.12
C SER A 367 -11.98 22.08 -32.32
N THR A 368 -11.94 21.14 -31.37
CA THR A 368 -13.04 20.20 -31.16
C THR A 368 -13.34 20.06 -29.69
N ASP A 369 -14.51 20.58 -29.31
CA ASP A 369 -15.28 20.18 -28.15
C ASP A 369 -15.63 18.67 -28.23
N LEU A 370 -15.32 17.94 -27.17
CA LEU A 370 -16.16 16.95 -26.44
C LEU A 370 -15.34 16.16 -25.41
#